data_AF-A0A356X319-F1
#
_entry.id   AF-A0A356X319-F1
#
_cell.length_a   1.000
_cell.length_b   1.000
_cell.length_c   1.000
_cell.angle_alpha   90.00
_cell.angle_beta   90.00
_cell.angle_gamma   90.00
#
_symmetry.space_group_name_H-M   'P 1'
#
loop_
_entity.id
_entity.type
_entity.pdbx_description
1 polymer ?
#
loop_
_entity_poly.entity_id
_entity_poly.type
_entity_poly.pdbx_seq_one_letter_code
_entity_poly.pdbx_strand_id
1 'polypeptide(L)' 'RNRQTSAIREMVQENRLHPSDFIAPIFIMEGEDQKEEISSMPGYFRYTLDVLGKELEELIEVGIQSVLLFVKV' A
#
# COMPACT_ATOMS: atom_id res chain seq x y z
N ARG A 1 9.68 -19.89 29.19
CA ARG A 1 8.23 -20.18 29.32
C ARG A 1 7.42 -19.49 28.21
N ASN A 2 7.20 -18.17 28.22
CA ASN A 2 6.28 -17.48 27.28
C ASN A 2 6.71 -17.40 25.79
N ARG A 3 7.89 -17.92 25.42
CA ARG A 3 8.39 -17.92 24.03
C ARG A 3 8.59 -19.33 23.45
N GLN A 4 8.23 -20.37 24.20
CA GLN A 4 8.57 -21.77 23.88
C GLN A 4 7.86 -22.33 22.64
N THR A 5 6.62 -21.93 22.39
CA THR A 5 5.83 -22.41 21.23
C THR A 5 5.17 -21.23 20.52
N SER A 6 4.79 -21.41 19.26
CA SER A 6 4.00 -20.43 18.51
C SER A 6 2.67 -20.14 19.20
N ALA A 7 1.97 -21.16 19.68
CA ALA A 7 0.68 -21.02 20.37
C ALA A 7 0.76 -20.13 21.62
N ILE A 8 1.82 -20.28 22.44
CA ILE A 8 2.01 -19.43 23.63
C ILE A 8 2.35 -18.00 23.22
N ARG A 9 3.18 -17.81 22.19
CA ARG A 9 3.52 -16.46 21.68
C ARG A 9 2.30 -15.74 21.13
N GLU A 10 1.43 -16.44 20.41
CA GLU A 10 0.23 -15.87 19.84
C GLU A 10 -0.80 -15.45 20.90
N MET A 11 -0.90 -16.19 22.00
CA MET A 11 -1.76 -15.88 23.15
C MET A 11 -1.32 -14.63 23.91
N VAL A 12 -0.01 -14.37 24.01
CA VAL A 12 0.56 -13.25 24.78
C VAL A 12 0.98 -12.07 23.91
N GLN A 13 0.68 -12.09 22.60
CA GLN A 13 1.07 -11.04 21.67
C GLN A 13 0.27 -9.76 21.90
N GLU A 14 0.97 -8.67 22.20
CA GLU A 14 0.36 -7.38 22.54
C GLU A 14 -0.09 -6.58 21.30
N ASN A 15 0.67 -6.67 20.21
CA ASN A 15 0.45 -5.85 19.01
C ASN A 15 0.16 -6.75 17.81
N ARG A 16 -0.89 -6.43 17.05
CA ARG A 16 -1.22 -7.05 15.77
C ARG A 16 -1.41 -5.94 14.74
N LEU A 17 -0.89 -6.15 13.54
CA LEU A 17 -1.16 -5.28 12.40
C LEU A 17 -2.28 -5.90 11.57
N HIS A 18 -3.21 -5.07 11.13
CA HIS A 18 -4.29 -5.40 10.22
C HIS A 18 -4.12 -4.60 8.92
N PRO A 19 -4.56 -5.10 7.75
CA PRO A 19 -4.53 -4.35 6.49
C PRO A 19 -5.10 -2.92 6.57
N SER A 20 -6.08 -2.70 7.45
CA SER A 20 -6.67 -1.38 7.71
C SER A 20 -5.73 -0.38 8.38
N ASP A 21 -4.63 -0.84 8.98
CA ASP A 21 -3.65 0.02 9.65
C ASP A 21 -2.67 0.66 8.65
N PHE A 22 -2.71 0.24 7.38
CA PHE A 22 -1.82 0.72 6.34
C PHE A 22 -2.46 1.85 5.52
N ILE A 23 -1.59 2.75 5.05
CA ILE A 23 -1.92 3.82 4.10
C ILE A 23 -0.98 3.67 2.91
N ALA A 24 -1.53 3.51 1.71
CA ALA A 24 -0.73 3.35 0.49
C ALA A 24 -0.46 4.72 -0.17
N PRO A 25 0.81 5.12 -0.37
CA PRO A 25 1.13 6.35 -1.08
C PRO A 25 0.98 6.16 -2.59
N ILE A 26 0.25 7.06 -3.24
CA ILE A 26 -0.02 7.08 -4.68
C ILE A 26 0.56 8.35 -5.27
N PHE A 27 1.33 8.21 -6.35
CA PHE A 27 1.92 9.34 -7.08
C PHE A 27 1.14 9.59 -8.36
N ILE A 28 0.64 10.81 -8.51
CA ILE A 28 -0.16 11.25 -9.66
C ILE A 28 0.68 12.22 -10.51
N MET A 29 0.60 12.06 -11.83
CA MET A 29 1.19 12.97 -12.81
C MET A 29 0.15 13.40 -13.85
N GLU A 30 0.37 14.58 -14.44
CA GLU A 30 -0.37 15.00 -15.61
C GLU A 30 -0.02 14.17 -16.84
N GLY A 31 -1.00 13.96 -17.71
CA GLY A 31 -0.88 13.15 -18.92
C GLY A 31 -2.12 12.31 -19.14
N GLU A 32 -2.01 11.40 -20.11
CA GLU A 32 -3.05 10.44 -20.48
C GLU A 32 -2.37 9.10 -20.75
N ASP A 33 -2.97 8.02 -20.26
CA ASP A 33 -2.58 6.61 -20.40
C ASP A 33 -1.09 6.33 -20.13
N GLN A 34 -0.56 6.92 -19.05
CA GLN A 34 0.85 6.80 -18.69
C GLN A 34 1.07 6.20 -17.30
N LYS A 35 2.06 5.32 -17.25
CA LYS A 35 2.63 4.73 -16.04
C LYS A 35 4.15 4.87 -16.09
N GLU A 36 4.71 5.72 -15.25
CA GLU A 36 6.16 5.96 -15.19
C GLU A 36 6.77 5.36 -13.93
N GLU A 37 7.83 4.58 -14.06
CA GLU A 37 8.56 4.10 -12.89
C GLU A 37 9.40 5.21 -12.24
N ILE A 38 9.38 5.27 -10.92
CA ILE A 38 10.22 6.19 -10.15
C ILE A 38 11.58 5.53 -9.96
N SER A 39 12.59 5.95 -10.71
CA SER A 39 13.93 5.33 -10.68
C SER A 39 14.59 5.28 -9.28
N SER A 40 14.29 6.24 -8.41
CA SER A 40 14.78 6.26 -7.02
C SER A 40 13.99 5.36 -6.06
N MET A 41 12.84 4.84 -6.49
CA MET A 41 11.94 3.98 -5.71
C MET A 41 11.49 2.80 -6.56
N PRO A 42 12.31 1.74 -6.69
CA PRO A 42 11.97 0.57 -7.49
C PRO A 42 10.62 -0.03 -7.08
N GLY A 43 9.78 -0.34 -8.07
CA GLY A 43 8.42 -0.85 -7.85
C GLY A 43 7.37 0.21 -7.51
N TYR A 44 7.75 1.49 -7.40
CA TYR A 44 6.80 2.60 -7.35
C TYR A 44 6.64 3.26 -8.71
N PHE A 45 5.41 3.65 -8.99
CA PHE A 45 5.05 4.26 -10.26
C PHE A 45 4.27 5.56 -10.03
N ARG A 46 4.39 6.45 -11.01
CA ARG A 46 3.50 7.58 -11.21
C ARG A 46 2.43 7.18 -12.20
N TYR A 47 1.20 7.49 -11.86
CA TYR A 47 0.03 7.16 -12.65
C TYR A 47 -0.62 8.45 -13.14
N THR A 48 -1.10 8.43 -14.38
CA THR A 48 -2.14 9.37 -14.80
C THR A 48 -3.49 8.96 -14.19
N LEU A 49 -4.43 9.90 -14.09
CA LEU A 49 -5.69 9.69 -13.39
C LEU A 49 -6.54 8.55 -13.97
N ASP A 50 -6.43 8.33 -15.27
CA ASP A 50 -7.16 7.33 -16.04
C ASP A 50 -6.72 5.89 -15.76
N VAL A 51 -5.43 5.66 -15.51
CA VAL A 51 -4.86 4.31 -15.25
C VAL A 51 -4.89 3.93 -13.76
N LEU A 52 -5.12 4.91 -12.88
CA LEU A 52 -5.06 4.73 -11.43
C LEU A 52 -6.09 3.73 -10.89
N GLY A 53 -7.25 3.58 -11.55
CA GLY A 53 -8.35 2.73 -11.06
C GLY A 53 -7.93 1.29 -10.77
N LYS A 54 -7.12 0.70 -11.65
CA LYS A 54 -6.66 -0.69 -11.49
C LYS A 54 -5.79 -0.88 -10.24
N GLU A 55 -4.91 0.08 -9.95
CA GLU A 55 -4.06 0.05 -8.75
C GLU A 55 -4.91 0.14 -7.47
N LEU A 56 -5.95 0.97 -7.48
CA LEU A 56 -6.84 1.11 -6.34
C LEU A 56 -7.65 -0.16 -6.06
N GLU A 57 -8.08 -0.86 -7.10
CA GLU A 57 -8.78 -2.15 -6.96
C GLU A 57 -7.90 -3.20 -6.26
N GLU A 58 -6.63 -3.31 -6.66
CA GLU A 58 -5.67 -4.23 -6.03
C GLU A 58 -5.45 -3.89 -4.54
N LEU A 59 -5.35 -2.60 -4.19
CA LEU A 59 -5.21 -2.16 -2.80
C LEU A 59 -6.43 -2.50 -1.94
N ILE A 60 -7.63 -2.34 -2.50
CA ILE A 60 -8.88 -2.68 -1.83
C ILE A 60 -8.98 -4.20 -1.62
N GLU A 61 -8.60 -5.01 -2.61
CA GLU A 61 -8.62 -6.48 -2.51
C GLU A 61 -7.74 -7.00 -1.38
N VAL A 62 -6.58 -6.36 -1.13
CA VAL A 62 -5.67 -6.69 -0.02
C VAL A 62 -6.16 -6.15 1.32
N GLY A 63 -7.19 -5.31 1.34
CA GLY A 63 -7.83 -4.79 2.56
C GLY A 63 -7.30 -3.43 3.03
N ILE A 64 -6.53 -2.72 2.20
CA ILE A 64 -6.06 -1.36 2.48
C ILE A 64 -7.22 -0.39 2.22
N GLN A 65 -7.55 0.43 3.22
CA GLN A 65 -8.73 1.31 3.16
C GLN A 65 -8.38 2.79 2.94
N SER A 66 -7.10 3.14 2.99
CA SER A 66 -6.64 4.53 2.95
C SER A 66 -5.49 4.70 1.96
N VAL A 67 -5.56 5.78 1.17
CA VAL A 67 -4.50 6.17 0.23
C VAL A 67 -4.02 7.59 0.52
N LEU A 68 -2.72 7.83 0.32
CA LEU A 68 -2.09 9.14 0.46
C LEU A 68 -1.67 9.65 -0.92
N LEU A 69 -2.32 10.72 -1.38
CA LEU A 69 -2.11 11.23 -2.73
C LEU A 69 -0.98 12.26 -2.79
N PHE A 70 -0.03 12.06 -3.70
CA PHE A 70 1.03 13.00 -4.04
C PHE A 70 0.88 13.43 -5.49
N VAL A 71 0.55 14.70 -5.70
CA VAL A 71 0.39 15.26 -7.05
C VAL A 71 1.69 15.96 -7.43
N LYS A 72 2.25 15.59 -8.59
CA LYS A 72 3.32 16.36 -9.23
C LYS A 72 2.67 17.47 -10.06
N VAL A 73 2.74 18.70 -9.53
CA VAL A 73 2.46 19.94 -10.27
C VAL A 73 3.69 20.35 -11.06
#